data_AF-A0A4Q2YP02-F1
#
_entry.id   AF-A0A4Q2YP02-F1
#
_cell.length_a   1.000
_cell.length_b   1.000
_cell.length_c   1.000
_cell.angle_alpha   90.00
_cell.angle_beta   90.00
_cell.angle_gamma   90.00
#
_symmetry.space_group_name_H-M   'P 1'
#
loop_
_entity.id
_entity.type
_entity.pdbx_description
1 polymer ?
#
loop_
_entity_poly.entity_id
_entity_poly.type
_entity_poly.pdbx_seq_one_letter_code
_entity_poly.pdbx_strand_id
1 'polypeptide(L)'
;MEVPSAERTIILDCKFYREAMSGWYGSEKIHAGNLCQIYSYLRNAEHKEGWTSSEGILLYPAVRKSFDHSFRIEGHSVKVASVDLDQPWDVIHRRLLEVIGISQVASLVG
;
A
#
# COMPACT_ATOMS: atom_id res chain seq x y z
N MET A 1 -16.25 -8.76 -28.00
CA MET A 1 -15.05 -8.01 -27.58
C MET A 1 -15.41 -7.39 -26.24
N GLU A 2 -15.11 -8.09 -25.16
CA GLU A 2 -15.38 -7.62 -23.81
C GLU A 2 -14.32 -6.59 -23.46
N VAL A 3 -14.74 -5.37 -23.16
CA VAL A 3 -13.86 -4.33 -22.63
C VAL A 3 -13.52 -4.79 -21.22
N PRO A 4 -12.25 -5.09 -20.86
CA PRO A 4 -11.94 -5.41 -19.49
C PRO A 4 -12.33 -4.18 -18.68
N SER A 5 -13.35 -4.30 -17.83
CA SER A 5 -13.58 -3.32 -16.77
C SER A 5 -12.24 -3.19 -16.05
N ALA A 6 -11.70 -1.98 -15.97
CA ALA A 6 -10.45 -1.72 -15.27
C ALA A 6 -10.71 -1.88 -13.76
N GLU A 7 -10.97 -3.11 -13.33
CA GLU A 7 -11.13 -3.46 -11.93
C GLU A 7 -9.77 -3.29 -11.27
N ARG A 8 -9.63 -2.12 -10.65
CA ARG A 8 -8.45 -1.76 -9.88
C ARG A 8 -8.25 -2.83 -8.80
N THR A 9 -7.18 -3.60 -8.94
CA THR A 9 -6.87 -4.67 -8.00
C THR A 9 -5.70 -4.24 -7.12
N ILE A 10 -5.85 -4.41 -5.81
CA ILE A 10 -4.83 -4.02 -4.83
C ILE A 10 -4.32 -5.27 -4.12
N ILE A 11 -3.01 -5.50 -4.20
CA ILE A 11 -2.31 -6.50 -3.41
C ILE A 11 -1.77 -5.80 -2.17
N LEU A 12 -2.40 -6.03 -1.01
CA LEU A 12 -2.00 -5.47 0.27
C LEU A 12 -1.20 -6.49 1.08
N ASP A 13 0.02 -6.15 1.44
CA ASP A 13 0.89 -6.96 2.30
C ASP A 13 1.25 -6.17 3.56
N CYS A 14 0.74 -6.66 4.70
CA CYS A 14 0.90 -6.03 6.00
C CYS A 14 2.06 -6.67 6.75
N LYS A 15 3.02 -5.85 7.19
CA LYS A 15 4.17 -6.31 7.95
C LYS A 15 4.12 -5.78 9.37
N PHE A 16 4.18 -6.67 10.36
CA PHE A 16 4.26 -6.31 11.76
C PHE A 16 5.70 -6.49 12.27
N TYR A 17 6.45 -5.39 12.35
CA TYR A 17 7.75 -5.36 12.99
C TYR A 17 7.66 -4.53 14.26
N ARG A 18 8.24 -5.03 15.37
CA ARG A 18 8.33 -4.31 16.64
C ARG A 18 9.04 -2.94 16.49
N GLU A 19 9.88 -2.84 15.46
CA GLU A 19 10.46 -1.61 14.93
C GLU A 19 10.24 -1.63 13.41
N ALA A 20 9.18 -0.98 12.91
CA ALA A 20 8.93 -0.85 11.46
C ALA A 20 10.09 -0.18 10.69
N MET A 21 10.99 0.47 11.44
CA MET A 21 12.21 1.10 10.95
C MET A 21 13.34 0.91 11.98
N SER A 22 13.93 -0.29 12.06
CA SER A 22 15.20 -0.45 12.77
C SER A 22 16.32 0.17 11.92
N GLY A 23 16.41 1.50 11.95
CA GLY A 23 17.59 2.21 11.49
C GLY A 23 18.57 2.30 12.64
N TRP A 24 19.68 1.56 12.55
CA TRP A 24 20.94 2.11 13.02
C TRP A 24 21.09 3.44 12.28
N TYR A 25 20.79 4.54 12.98
CA TYR A 25 21.07 5.93 12.62
C TYR A 25 20.92 6.27 11.12
N GLY A 26 19.70 6.62 10.69
CA GLY A 26 19.53 7.58 9.59
C GLY A 26 19.40 7.07 8.15
N SER A 27 18.92 5.84 7.90
CA SER A 27 18.48 5.50 6.53
C SER A 27 17.10 4.84 6.49
N GLU A 28 16.14 5.54 5.90
CA GLU A 28 14.75 5.13 5.63
C GLU A 28 14.71 4.01 4.56
N LYS A 29 15.37 2.87 4.81
CA LYS A 29 15.45 1.77 3.83
C LYS A 29 14.32 0.79 4.04
N ILE A 30 13.34 0.82 3.14
CA ILE A 30 12.38 -0.27 2.98
C ILE A 30 13.17 -1.59 2.84
N HIS A 31 12.80 -2.62 3.61
CA HIS A 31 13.46 -3.92 3.52
C HIS A 31 13.34 -4.47 2.09
N ALA A 32 14.49 -4.68 1.44
CA ALA A 32 14.54 -5.21 0.07
C ALA A 32 13.75 -6.52 -0.09
N GLY A 33 13.73 -7.37 0.95
CA GLY A 33 12.92 -8.59 0.96
C GLY A 33 11.42 -8.35 0.79
N ASN A 34 10.87 -7.30 1.41
CA ASN A 34 9.46 -6.96 1.30
C ASN A 34 9.14 -6.40 -0.10
N LEU A 35 10.06 -5.64 -0.69
CA LEU A 35 9.94 -5.17 -2.07
C LEU A 35 9.95 -6.34 -3.06
N CYS A 36 10.85 -7.30 -2.87
CA CYS A 36 10.89 -8.51 -3.72
C CYS A 36 9.61 -9.33 -3.60
N GLN A 37 9.03 -9.46 -2.40
CA GLN A 37 7.77 -10.17 -2.19
C GLN A 37 6.61 -9.50 -2.94
N ILE A 38 6.40 -8.20 -2.72
CA ILE A 38 5.30 -7.48 -3.39
C ILE A 38 5.48 -7.45 -4.90
N TYR A 39 6.71 -7.30 -5.39
CA TYR A 39 7.01 -7.35 -6.82
C TYR A 39 6.71 -8.74 -7.40
N SER A 40 7.07 -9.82 -6.72
CA SER A 40 6.75 -11.18 -7.16
C SER A 40 5.24 -11.40 -7.29
N TYR A 41 4.44 -10.83 -6.37
CA TYR A 41 2.99 -10.89 -6.46
C TYR A 41 2.44 -10.10 -7.64
N LEU A 42 2.96 -8.89 -7.88
CA LEU A 42 2.57 -8.06 -9.02
C LEU A 42 2.87 -8.73 -10.36
N ARG A 43 4.06 -9.32 -10.51
CA ARG A 43 4.46 -10.06 -11.72
C ARG A 43 3.59 -11.28 -11.98
N ASN A 44 3.26 -12.03 -10.93
CA ASN A 44 2.35 -13.17 -11.05
C ASN A 44 0.93 -12.74 -11.39
N ALA A 45 0.49 -11.59 -10.88
CA ALA A 45 -0.82 -11.02 -11.16
C ALA A 45 -0.98 -10.58 -12.63
N GLU A 46 0.07 -10.12 -13.31
CA GLU A 46 -0.01 -9.75 -14.74
C GLU A 46 -0.49 -10.89 -15.64
N HIS A 47 -0.15 -12.13 -15.26
CA HIS A 47 -0.47 -13.33 -16.03
C HIS A 47 -1.90 -13.83 -15.77
N LYS A 48 -2.65 -13.16 -14.89
CA LYS A 48 -4.04 -13.48 -14.56
C LYS A 48 -4.97 -12.49 -15.25
N GLU A 49 -5.97 -13.00 -15.96
CA GLU A 49 -6.98 -12.16 -16.62
C GLU A 49 -7.68 -11.24 -15.60
N GLY A 50 -7.83 -9.95 -15.97
CA GLY A 50 -8.43 -8.92 -15.11
C GLY A 50 -7.48 -8.25 -14.11
N TRP A 51 -6.22 -8.70 -13.98
CA TRP A 51 -5.26 -8.20 -12.98
C TRP A 51 -4.13 -7.35 -13.59
N THR A 52 -4.25 -6.97 -14.86
CA THR A 52 -3.23 -6.21 -15.62
C THR A 52 -2.95 -4.81 -15.03
N SER A 53 -3.86 -4.25 -14.23
CA SER A 53 -3.69 -2.96 -13.54
C SER A 53 -3.52 -3.10 -12.02
N SER A 54 -2.91 -4.21 -11.58
CA SER A 54 -2.69 -4.45 -10.14
C SER A 54 -1.71 -3.45 -9.53
N GLU A 55 -2.03 -2.96 -8.34
CA GLU A 55 -1.18 -2.10 -7.51
C GLU A 55 -0.73 -2.85 -6.26
N GLY A 56 0.52 -2.65 -5.84
CA GLY A 56 1.06 -3.25 -4.63
C GLY A 56 1.06 -2.24 -3.49
N ILE A 57 0.66 -2.64 -2.29
CA ILE A 57 0.75 -1.81 -1.09
C ILE A 57 1.46 -2.59 0.01
N LEU A 58 2.56 -2.02 0.53
CA LEU A 58 3.18 -2.47 1.77
C LEU A 58 2.71 -1.57 2.91
N LEU A 59 2.05 -2.17 3.91
CA LEU A 59 1.53 -1.45 5.07
C LEU A 59 2.27 -1.85 6.34
N TYR A 60 2.73 -0.85 7.09
CA TYR A 60 3.48 -1.01 8.34
C TYR A 60 2.79 -0.30 9.50
N PRO A 61 2.83 -0.84 10.73
CA PRO A 61 2.47 -0.06 11.91
C PRO A 61 3.49 1.08 12.11
N ALA A 62 3.03 2.31 12.29
CA ALA A 62 3.88 3.45 12.61
C ALA A 62 4.21 3.41 14.11
N VAL A 63 5.46 3.08 14.46
CA VAL A 63 5.91 3.06 15.88
C VAL A 63 6.46 4.43 16.31
N ARG A 64 6.87 5.29 15.36
CA ARG A 64 7.47 6.61 15.65
C ARG A 64 7.16 7.72 14.65
N LYS A 65 7.12 7.41 13.35
CA LYS A 65 6.91 8.40 12.27
C LYS A 65 5.98 7.81 11.21
N SER A 66 5.01 8.60 10.76
CA SER A 66 4.15 8.27 9.63
C SER A 66 4.91 8.46 8.31
N PHE A 67 4.71 7.55 7.36
CA PHE A 67 5.22 7.66 6.00
C PHE A 67 4.16 7.20 4.99
N ASP A 68 4.21 7.79 3.79
CA ASP A 68 3.35 7.46 2.66
C ASP A 68 4.13 7.77 1.38
N HIS A 69 4.67 6.72 0.76
CA HIS A 69 5.49 6.82 -0.42
C HIS A 69 4.88 6.00 -1.54
N SER A 70 4.81 6.57 -2.73
CA SER A 70 4.35 5.88 -3.93
C SER A 70 5.41 5.97 -5.00
N PHE A 71 5.72 4.86 -5.65
CA PHE A 71 6.70 4.76 -6.73
C PHE A 71 6.33 3.66 -7.70
N ARG A 72 7.08 3.54 -8.80
CA ARG A 72 6.86 2.50 -9.81
C ARG A 72 8.06 1.58 -9.91
N ILE A 73 7.81 0.27 -9.99
CA ILE A 73 8.83 -0.75 -10.26
C ILE A 73 8.45 -1.43 -11.58
N GLU A 74 9.25 -1.25 -12.63
CA GLU A 74 9.02 -1.89 -13.94
C GLU A 74 7.59 -1.71 -14.49
N GLY A 75 7.00 -0.53 -14.27
CA GLY A 75 5.64 -0.22 -14.72
C GLY A 75 4.53 -0.47 -13.69
N HIS A 76 4.79 -1.30 -12.67
CA HIS A 76 3.87 -1.55 -11.56
C HIS A 76 3.86 -0.42 -10.56
N SER A 77 2.67 -0.01 -10.11
CA SER A 77 2.52 0.95 -9.01
C SER A 77 2.70 0.24 -7.68
N VAL A 78 3.58 0.78 -6.84
CA VAL A 78 3.82 0.31 -5.48
C VAL A 78 3.69 1.47 -4.50
N LYS A 79 2.88 1.29 -3.46
CA LYS A 79 2.78 2.19 -2.32
C LYS A 79 3.39 1.55 -1.09
N VAL A 80 4.06 2.36 -0.29
CA VAL A 80 4.60 1.99 1.02
C VAL A 80 4.09 3.00 2.02
N ALA A 81 3.24 2.55 2.93
CA ALA A 81 2.56 3.42 3.87
C ALA A 81 2.67 2.88 5.30
N SER A 82 2.52 3.78 6.26
CA SER A 82 2.32 3.40 7.66
C SER A 82 0.99 3.86 8.23
N VAL A 83 0.52 3.11 9.23
CA VAL A 83 -0.68 3.36 10.02
C VAL A 83 -0.31 3.35 11.51
N ASP A 84 -0.60 4.44 12.21
CA ASP A 84 -0.45 4.48 13.66
C ASP A 84 -1.61 3.74 14.32
N LEU A 85 -1.29 2.66 15.05
CA LEU A 85 -2.28 1.80 15.70
C LEU A 85 -2.59 2.24 17.14
N ASP A 86 -1.88 3.26 17.67
CA ASP A 86 -2.13 3.86 18.99
C ASP A 86 -3.14 5.02 18.93
N GLN A 87 -3.92 5.08 17.85
CA GLN A 87 -4.94 6.09 17.62
C GLN A 87 -6.36 5.52 17.85
N PRO A 88 -7.37 6.38 18.06
CA PRO A 88 -8.76 5.97 18.02
C PRO A 88 -9.13 5.20 16.74
N TRP A 89 -10.06 4.24 16.85
CA TRP A 89 -10.44 3.37 15.74
C TRP A 89 -10.91 4.12 14.48
N ASP A 90 -11.62 5.23 14.63
CA ASP A 90 -12.10 6.05 13.51
C ASP A 90 -10.95 6.70 12.73
N VAL A 91 -9.86 7.04 13.41
CA VAL A 91 -8.63 7.57 12.79
C VAL A 91 -7.90 6.47 12.04
N ILE A 92 -7.74 5.30 12.66
CA ILE A 92 -7.12 4.12 12.01
C ILE A 92 -7.91 3.74 10.75
N HIS A 93 -9.23 3.64 10.87
CA HIS A 93 -10.11 3.27 9.77
C HIS A 93 -9.98 4.24 8.59
N ARG A 94 -10.02 5.55 8.86
CA ARG A 94 -9.85 6.58 7.84
C ARG A 94 -8.49 6.48 7.16
N ARG A 95 -7.42 6.28 7.94
CA ARG A 95 -6.07 6.10 7.39
C ARG A 95 -5.99 4.88 6.47
N LEU A 96 -6.61 3.76 6.83
CA LEU A 96 -6.64 2.57 5.98
C LEU A 96 -7.37 2.84 4.65
N LEU A 97 -8.49 3.58 4.66
CA LEU A 97 -9.20 3.98 3.45
C LEU A 97 -8.35 4.90 2.55
N GLU A 98 -7.66 5.87 3.14
CA GLU A 98 -6.73 6.75 2.43
C GLU A 98 -5.58 5.96 1.77
N VAL A 99 -5.02 4.97 2.48
CA VAL A 99 -3.93 4.11 1.97
C VAL A 99 -4.36 3.41 0.69
N ILE A 100 -5.57 2.83 0.67
CA ILE A 100 -6.12 2.16 -0.51
C ILE A 100 -6.76 3.13 -1.51
N GLY A 101 -6.71 4.45 -1.29
CA GLY A 101 -7.20 5.47 -2.22
C GLY A 101 -8.73 5.62 -2.25
N ILE A 102 -9.44 5.12 -1.24
CA ILE A 102 -10.87 5.39 -1.05
C ILE A 102 -10.96 6.74 -0.33
N SER A 103 -11.05 7.80 -1.13
CA SER A 103 -11.47 9.10 -0.60
C SER A 103 -12.99 9.07 -0.50
N GLN A 104 -13.56 9.22 0.70
CA GLN A 104 -14.97 9.62 0.79
C GLN A 104 -15.07 10.98 0.10
N VAL A 105 -15.55 10.98 -1.14
CA VAL A 105 -16.07 12.20 -1.74
C VAL A 105 -17.21 12.61 -0.83
N ALA A 106 -17.00 13.65 -0.03
CA ALA A 106 -18.10 14.34 0.60
C ALA A 106 -19.05 14.70 -0.53
N SER A 107 -20.21 14.05 -0.57
CA SER A 107 -21.30 14.45 -1.45
C SER A 107 -21.72 15.85 -1.03
N LEU A 108 -21.07 16.87 -1.61
CA LEU A 108 -21.60 18.23 -1.63
C LEU A 108 -22.73 18.22 -2.65
N VAL A 109 -23.89 17.75 -2.21
CA VAL A 109 -25.18 18.08 -2.81
C VAL A 109 -25.98 18.78 -1.73
N GLY A 110 -25.99 20.10 -1.81
CA GLY A 110 -26.80 21.02 -1.02
C GLY A 110 -27.00 22.28 -1.85
#